data_AF-A0A7V2SRA1-F1
#
_entry.id   AF-A0A7V2SRA1-F1
#
_cell.length_a   1.000
_cell.length_b   1.000
_cell.length_c   1.000
_cell.angle_alpha   90.00
_cell.angle_beta   90.00
_cell.angle_gamma   90.00
#
_symmetry.space_group_name_H-M   'P 1'
#
loop_
_entity.id
_entity.type
_entity.pdbx_description
1 polymer ?
#
loop_
_entity_poly.entity_id
_entity_poly.type
_entity_poly.pdbx_seq_one_letter_code
_entity_poly.pdbx_strand_id
1 'polypeptide(L)'
;MNKQQLEEMQYCLSDGKINYTYFKDKYCMFLLQHFITQTISINALKKSHYAQFCNKPKVKQWLSHCGSKFIEPEMVMALWQNELHHFTVTLGQWGGQSPSWQQTCRKGYNLVLQLNFCKTHDRMYEKVTLEDRSPFTFWGHPVSSKRNTLAWSRLDFSKDFSEVLIEEVQNDWLRRADRILSQFEIRKDEAYFTRCGINFNADLFRDYFETFLKPIKALWDEAILCATLEFLTNEIGVKHIY
;
A
#
# COMPACT_ATOMS: atom_id res chain seq x y z
N MET A 1 12.89 16.89 -4.50
CA MET A 1 14.25 17.00 -3.89
C MET A 1 15.32 16.88 -4.97
N ASN A 2 16.59 17.19 -4.67
CA ASN A 2 17.68 16.90 -5.62
C ASN A 2 18.08 15.41 -5.57
N LYS A 3 18.90 14.96 -6.53
CA LYS A 3 19.26 13.53 -6.65
C LYS A 3 20.07 13.03 -5.45
N GLN A 4 21.02 13.84 -4.98
CA GLN A 4 21.88 13.49 -3.85
C GLN A 4 21.05 13.28 -2.57
N GLN A 5 20.12 14.19 -2.28
CA GLN A 5 19.21 14.06 -1.13
C GLN A 5 18.39 12.77 -1.18
N LEU A 6 17.88 12.41 -2.37
CA LEU A 6 17.14 11.16 -2.56
C LEU A 6 18.03 9.94 -2.29
N GLU A 7 19.24 9.91 -2.84
CA GLU A 7 20.20 8.82 -2.66
C GLU A 7 20.60 8.66 -1.19
N GLU A 8 20.83 9.76 -0.47
CA GLU A 8 21.10 9.78 0.97
C GLU A 8 19.92 9.23 1.78
N MET A 9 18.68 9.67 1.49
CA MET A 9 17.49 9.11 2.14
C MET A 9 17.36 7.62 1.89
N GLN A 10 17.51 7.18 0.64
CA GLN A 10 17.44 5.76 0.30
C GLN A 10 18.52 4.99 1.04
N TYR A 11 19.75 5.46 1.08
CA TYR A 11 20.84 4.81 1.79
C TYR A 11 20.51 4.65 3.29
N CYS A 12 20.17 5.74 3.98
CA CYS A 12 19.87 5.73 5.41
C CYS A 12 18.66 4.87 5.79
N LEU A 13 17.68 4.74 4.90
CA LEU A 13 16.42 4.05 5.15
C LEU A 13 16.35 2.66 4.52
N SER A 14 17.39 2.25 3.78
CA SER A 14 17.41 0.97 3.04
C SER A 14 17.85 -0.23 3.87
N ASP A 15 18.23 -0.03 5.14
CA ASP A 15 18.96 -1.03 5.94
C ASP A 15 18.09 -2.17 6.50
N GLY A 16 16.87 -2.35 5.99
CA GLY A 16 16.03 -3.48 6.36
C GLY A 16 14.91 -3.74 5.37
N LYS A 17 14.63 -5.02 5.10
CA LYS A 17 13.31 -5.42 4.59
C LYS A 17 12.30 -5.09 5.68
N ILE A 18 11.53 -4.02 5.49
CA ILE A 18 10.42 -3.72 6.38
C ILE A 18 9.32 -4.73 6.04
N ASN A 19 9.25 -5.80 6.82
CA ASN A 19 8.10 -6.68 6.80
C ASN A 19 6.90 -5.86 7.24
N TYR A 20 5.87 -5.81 6.40
CA TYR A 20 4.68 -5.02 6.67
C TYR A 20 3.49 -5.94 6.76
N THR A 21 2.68 -5.78 7.80
CA THR A 21 1.42 -6.49 7.94
C THR A 21 0.26 -5.52 7.93
N TYR A 22 -0.79 -5.93 7.24
CA TYR A 22 -2.01 -5.15 7.12
C TYR A 22 -3.24 -6.04 7.28
N PHE A 23 -4.26 -5.49 7.90
CA PHE A 23 -5.59 -6.07 7.96
C PHE A 23 -6.61 -4.96 7.70
N LYS A 24 -7.81 -5.32 7.27
CA LYS A 24 -8.85 -4.35 6.89
C LYS A 24 -9.11 -3.34 8.01
N ASP A 25 -9.17 -2.06 7.65
CA ASP A 25 -9.34 -0.92 8.56
C ASP A 25 -8.17 -0.67 9.56
N LYS A 26 -6.98 -1.29 9.41
CA LYS A 26 -5.80 -1.00 10.28
C LYS A 26 -5.47 0.51 10.30
N TYR A 27 -5.63 1.22 9.19
CA TYR A 27 -5.38 2.67 9.14
C TYR A 27 -6.22 3.47 10.15
N CYS A 28 -7.44 3.01 10.48
CA CYS A 28 -8.28 3.67 11.47
C CYS A 28 -7.59 3.64 12.84
N MET A 29 -6.99 2.52 13.19
CA MET A 29 -6.27 2.39 14.46
C MET A 29 -5.05 3.29 14.48
N PHE A 30 -4.24 3.26 13.43
CA PHE A 30 -3.07 4.11 13.30
C PHE A 30 -3.43 5.60 13.49
N LEU A 31 -4.49 6.08 12.82
CA LEU A 31 -4.94 7.47 12.95
C LEU A 31 -5.54 7.77 14.33
N LEU A 32 -6.28 6.83 14.92
CA LEU A 32 -6.82 6.98 16.28
C LEU A 32 -5.70 7.04 17.33
N GLN A 33 -4.61 6.29 17.17
CA GLN A 33 -3.46 6.34 18.08
C GLN A 33 -2.80 7.72 18.07
N HIS A 34 -2.72 8.36 16.91
CA HIS A 34 -2.19 9.72 16.79
C HIS A 34 -3.16 10.79 17.32
N PHE A 35 -4.45 10.51 17.30
CA PHE A 35 -5.48 11.42 17.81
C PHE A 35 -5.67 11.34 19.33
N ILE A 36 -5.69 10.12 19.87
CA ILE A 36 -5.97 9.82 21.27
C ILE A 36 -4.65 9.73 22.02
N THR A 37 -4.02 10.88 22.22
CA THR A 37 -2.76 11.00 22.99
C THR A 37 -2.99 11.06 24.50
N GLN A 38 -4.24 11.27 24.92
CA GLN A 38 -4.71 11.29 26.30
C GLN A 38 -6.11 10.70 26.37
N THR A 39 -6.57 10.35 27.57
CA THR A 39 -7.90 9.81 27.78
C THR A 39 -8.99 10.78 27.30
N ILE A 40 -9.86 10.33 26.40
CA ILE A 40 -10.99 11.11 25.88
C ILE A 40 -12.32 10.40 26.11
N SER A 41 -13.43 11.14 26.05
CA SER A 41 -14.75 10.51 26.06
C SER A 41 -15.13 9.96 24.67
N ILE A 42 -15.95 8.91 24.63
CA ILE A 42 -16.52 8.38 23.37
C ILE A 42 -17.31 9.48 22.63
N ASN A 43 -17.99 10.37 23.37
CA ASN A 43 -18.72 11.48 22.78
C ASN A 43 -17.79 12.50 22.10
N ALA A 44 -16.60 12.75 22.69
CA ALA A 44 -15.60 13.61 22.07
C ALA A 44 -15.10 13.00 20.74
N LEU A 45 -14.81 11.69 20.72
CA LEU A 45 -14.44 10.99 19.48
C LEU A 45 -15.53 11.12 18.41
N LYS A 46 -16.80 10.91 18.78
CA LYS A 46 -17.96 11.04 17.88
C LYS A 46 -18.21 12.45 17.34
N LYS A 47 -17.63 13.48 17.96
CA LYS A 47 -17.70 14.88 17.52
C LYS A 47 -16.43 15.36 16.79
N SER A 48 -15.40 14.53 16.71
CA SER A 48 -14.14 14.84 16.04
C SER A 48 -14.23 14.62 14.53
N HIS A 49 -13.18 15.01 13.80
CA HIS A 49 -13.01 14.66 12.37
C HIS A 49 -12.86 13.15 12.14
N TYR A 50 -12.63 12.36 13.18
CA TYR A 50 -12.59 10.89 13.13
C TYR A 50 -13.93 10.21 13.48
N ALA A 51 -15.02 10.98 13.62
CA ALA A 51 -16.34 10.42 13.96
C ALA A 51 -16.78 9.27 13.03
N GLN A 52 -16.43 9.36 11.74
CA GLN A 52 -16.73 8.32 10.76
C GLN A 52 -16.10 6.95 11.08
N PHE A 53 -14.97 6.92 11.79
CA PHE A 53 -14.34 5.67 12.20
C PHE A 53 -15.20 4.91 13.21
N CYS A 54 -16.01 5.59 14.01
CA CYS A 54 -16.95 4.93 14.94
C CYS A 54 -17.94 3.99 14.24
N ASN A 55 -18.16 4.17 12.93
CA ASN A 55 -19.07 3.34 12.14
C ASN A 55 -18.36 2.17 11.45
N LYS A 56 -17.03 2.15 11.44
CA LYS A 56 -16.26 1.03 10.88
C LYS A 56 -16.49 -0.21 11.73
N PRO A 57 -16.74 -1.40 11.13
CA PRO A 57 -17.14 -2.59 11.87
C PRO A 57 -16.26 -2.89 13.08
N LYS A 58 -14.93 -2.79 12.92
CA LYS A 58 -13.95 -3.06 13.99
C LYS A 58 -13.98 -2.05 15.11
N VAL A 59 -13.94 -0.76 14.78
CA VAL A 59 -14.00 0.31 15.78
C VAL A 59 -15.35 0.28 16.51
N LYS A 60 -16.45 0.05 15.78
CA LYS A 60 -17.79 -0.10 16.37
C LYS A 60 -17.86 -1.26 17.35
N GLN A 61 -17.33 -2.43 16.96
CA GLN A 61 -17.26 -3.60 17.83
C GLN A 61 -16.42 -3.32 19.07
N TRP A 62 -15.25 -2.70 18.93
CA TRP A 62 -14.43 -2.33 20.08
C TRP A 62 -15.12 -1.35 21.02
N LEU A 63 -15.71 -0.28 20.49
CA LEU A 63 -16.45 0.69 21.27
C LEU A 63 -17.64 0.07 22.02
N SER A 64 -18.25 -1.01 21.52
CA SER A 64 -19.32 -1.70 22.26
C SER A 64 -18.82 -2.53 23.42
N HIS A 65 -17.56 -2.96 23.39
CA HIS A 65 -16.91 -3.68 24.49
C HIS A 65 -16.24 -2.73 25.50
N CYS A 66 -16.03 -1.46 25.13
CA CYS A 66 -15.64 -0.41 26.06
C CYS A 66 -16.80 -0.15 27.04
N GLY A 67 -16.79 -0.84 28.19
CA GLY A 67 -17.76 -0.61 29.27
C GLY A 67 -17.62 0.77 29.94
N SER A 68 -16.52 1.48 29.66
CA SER A 68 -16.28 2.87 30.09
C SER A 68 -16.80 3.86 29.05
N LYS A 69 -17.22 5.05 29.52
CA LYS A 69 -17.54 6.20 28.65
C LYS A 69 -16.28 6.88 28.09
N PHE A 70 -15.11 6.41 28.50
CA PHE A 70 -13.79 6.95 28.16
C PHE A 70 -12.96 5.93 27.40
N ILE A 71 -12.04 6.46 26.60
CA ILE A 71 -11.07 5.73 25.78
C ILE A 71 -9.70 6.20 26.23
N GLU A 72 -8.90 5.26 26.75
CA GLU A 72 -7.49 5.47 27.08
C GLU A 72 -6.61 5.14 25.85
N PRO A 73 -5.45 5.80 25.67
CA PRO A 73 -4.57 5.55 24.53
C PRO A 73 -4.21 4.07 24.31
N GLU A 74 -3.96 3.34 25.40
CA GLU A 74 -3.58 1.93 25.41
C GLU A 74 -4.70 1.02 24.88
N MET A 75 -5.96 1.44 25.01
CA MET A 75 -7.11 0.68 24.53
C MET A 75 -7.15 0.59 23.00
N VAL A 76 -6.55 1.55 22.29
CA VAL A 76 -6.48 1.53 20.83
C VAL A 76 -5.52 0.44 20.34
N MET A 77 -4.49 0.09 21.13
CA MET A 77 -3.55 -1.00 20.80
C MET A 77 -4.22 -2.37 20.83
N ALA A 78 -5.25 -2.54 21.66
CA ALA A 78 -6.00 -3.80 21.79
C ALA A 78 -6.86 -4.15 20.55
N LEU A 79 -6.99 -3.25 19.58
CA LEU A 79 -7.72 -3.48 18.32
C LEU A 79 -6.96 -4.38 17.31
N TRP A 80 -5.72 -4.77 17.61
CA TRP A 80 -4.88 -5.56 16.71
C TRP A 80 -5.42 -6.97 16.47
N GLN A 81 -5.12 -7.57 15.32
CA GLN A 81 -5.74 -8.84 14.86
C GLN A 81 -4.74 -9.87 14.37
N ASN A 82 -5.26 -11.09 14.23
CA ASN A 82 -4.53 -12.27 13.75
C ASN A 82 -4.65 -12.50 12.24
N GLU A 83 -5.70 -12.01 11.57
CA GLU A 83 -5.83 -12.15 10.12
C GLU A 83 -5.00 -11.08 9.41
N LEU A 84 -3.76 -11.45 9.09
CA LEU A 84 -2.75 -10.53 8.57
C LEU A 84 -2.43 -10.86 7.12
N HIS A 85 -2.52 -9.85 6.26
CA HIS A 85 -1.86 -9.88 4.96
C HIS A 85 -0.42 -9.43 5.13
N HIS A 86 0.50 -10.22 4.57
CA HIS A 86 1.93 -9.98 4.66
C HIS A 86 2.47 -9.36 3.37
N PHE A 87 3.22 -8.28 3.55
CA PHE A 87 3.88 -7.50 2.51
C PHE A 87 5.32 -7.20 2.88
N THR A 88 6.05 -6.62 1.94
CA THR A 88 7.35 -6.00 2.20
C THR A 88 7.36 -4.60 1.63
N VAL A 89 7.88 -3.65 2.40
CA VAL A 89 8.03 -2.27 1.95
C VAL A 89 9.47 -2.04 1.50
N THR A 90 9.63 -1.40 0.34
CA THR A 90 10.93 -0.98 -0.19
C THR A 90 10.86 0.45 -0.70
N LEU A 91 12.03 1.05 -0.91
CA LEU A 91 12.15 2.39 -1.47
C LEU A 91 12.58 2.33 -2.93
N GLY A 92 11.98 3.20 -3.72
CA GLY A 92 12.31 3.46 -5.10
C GLY A 92 12.43 4.97 -5.34
N GLN A 93 12.46 5.34 -6.61
CA GLN A 93 12.59 6.74 -7.03
C GLN A 93 11.72 7.03 -8.24
N TRP A 94 11.36 8.30 -8.39
CA TRP A 94 10.68 8.83 -9.57
C TRP A 94 11.19 10.25 -9.87
N GLY A 95 11.09 10.69 -11.12
CA GLY A 95 11.34 12.08 -11.48
C GLY A 95 12.64 12.34 -12.22
N GLY A 96 12.93 13.62 -12.38
CA GLY A 96 14.06 14.14 -13.13
C GLY A 96 13.91 15.63 -13.42
N GLN A 97 14.68 16.13 -14.39
CA GLN A 97 14.73 17.56 -14.69
C GLN A 97 13.57 18.09 -15.55
N SER A 98 12.74 17.18 -16.10
CA SER A 98 11.63 17.51 -17.00
C SER A 98 10.28 17.10 -16.37
N PRO A 99 9.60 17.99 -15.63
CA PRO A 99 8.38 17.65 -14.90
C PRO A 99 7.24 17.22 -15.81
N SER A 100 7.15 17.76 -17.03
CA SER A 100 6.08 17.40 -17.97
C SER A 100 6.18 15.95 -18.43
N TRP A 101 7.39 15.47 -18.69
CA TRP A 101 7.62 14.07 -19.06
C TRP A 101 7.50 13.14 -17.85
N GLN A 102 7.95 13.62 -16.69
CA GLN A 102 7.93 12.88 -15.43
C GLN A 102 6.57 12.95 -14.72
N GLN A 103 5.64 13.77 -15.18
CA GLN A 103 4.33 13.98 -14.55
C GLN A 103 4.44 14.36 -13.06
N THR A 104 5.43 15.20 -12.71
CA THR A 104 5.65 15.68 -11.33
C THR A 104 5.24 17.13 -11.17
N CYS A 105 4.86 17.52 -9.96
CA CYS A 105 4.47 18.90 -9.65
C CYS A 105 5.66 19.88 -9.76
N ARG A 106 6.88 19.40 -9.50
CA ARG A 106 8.11 20.21 -9.57
C ARG A 106 9.27 19.43 -10.19
N LYS A 107 10.32 20.18 -10.56
CA LYS A 107 11.61 19.62 -11.02
C LYS A 107 12.32 18.90 -9.89
N GLY A 108 12.99 17.81 -10.23
CA GLY A 108 13.77 17.00 -9.31
C GLY A 108 13.20 15.60 -9.16
N TYR A 109 13.48 14.99 -8.02
CA TYR A 109 13.15 13.61 -7.73
C TYR A 109 12.17 13.51 -6.57
N ASN A 110 11.42 12.42 -6.55
CA ASN A 110 10.48 12.04 -5.51
C ASN A 110 10.93 10.69 -4.94
N LEU A 111 10.78 10.51 -3.64
CA LEU A 111 10.93 9.19 -3.02
C LEU A 111 9.69 8.37 -3.36
N VAL A 112 9.86 7.08 -3.65
CA VAL A 112 8.73 6.18 -3.88
C VAL A 112 8.71 5.11 -2.81
N LEU A 113 7.60 5.00 -2.11
CA LEU A 113 7.35 3.86 -1.23
C LEU A 113 6.67 2.75 -2.05
N GLN A 114 7.24 1.55 -2.02
CA GLN A 114 6.74 0.40 -2.77
C GLN A 114 6.18 -0.63 -1.80
N LEU A 115 4.90 -0.97 -1.93
CA LEU A 115 4.28 -2.10 -1.23
C LEU A 115 4.37 -3.34 -2.12
N ASN A 116 5.15 -4.31 -1.69
CA ASN A 116 5.43 -5.51 -2.45
C ASN A 116 4.80 -6.74 -1.83
N PHE A 117 4.46 -7.71 -2.67
CA PHE A 117 3.95 -8.99 -2.22
C PHE A 117 4.99 -9.79 -1.41
N CYS A 118 4.51 -10.73 -0.59
CA CYS A 118 5.34 -11.69 0.13
C CYS A 118 5.74 -12.89 -0.75
N LYS A 119 6.63 -13.75 -0.24
CA LYS A 119 7.06 -14.96 -0.96
C LYS A 119 5.91 -15.95 -1.26
N THR A 120 4.85 -15.95 -0.45
CA THR A 120 3.68 -16.81 -0.69
C THR A 120 3.00 -16.46 -2.00
N HIS A 121 2.87 -15.17 -2.29
CA HIS A 121 2.40 -14.69 -3.59
C HIS A 121 3.30 -15.18 -4.72
N ASP A 122 4.61 -14.98 -4.61
CA ASP A 122 5.57 -15.29 -5.69
C ASP A 122 5.44 -16.75 -6.12
N ARG A 123 5.32 -17.68 -5.16
CA ARG A 123 5.09 -19.12 -5.42
C ARG A 123 3.75 -19.44 -6.09
N MET A 124 2.71 -18.66 -5.82
CA MET A 124 1.42 -18.85 -6.49
C MET A 124 1.49 -18.33 -7.93
N TYR A 125 2.08 -17.15 -8.09
CA TYR A 125 2.26 -16.51 -9.38
C TYR A 125 3.17 -17.31 -10.34
N GLU A 126 4.24 -17.92 -9.84
CA GLU A 126 5.13 -18.82 -10.58
C GLU A 126 4.40 -20.04 -11.19
N LYS A 127 3.23 -20.43 -10.67
CA LYS A 127 2.41 -21.49 -11.27
C LYS A 127 1.58 -21.00 -12.45
N VAL A 128 1.27 -19.70 -12.47
CA VAL A 128 0.35 -19.08 -13.43
C VAL A 128 1.05 -18.73 -14.73
N THR A 129 2.36 -18.45 -14.67
CA THR A 129 3.18 -18.14 -15.82
C THR A 129 4.48 -18.93 -15.79
N LEU A 130 4.93 -19.38 -16.96
CA LEU A 130 6.20 -20.09 -17.13
C LEU A 130 7.38 -19.14 -17.43
N GLU A 131 7.11 -17.83 -17.51
CA GLU A 131 8.06 -16.82 -17.97
C GLU A 131 8.54 -15.94 -16.81
N ASP A 132 9.83 -15.59 -16.80
CA ASP A 132 10.48 -14.73 -15.77
C ASP A 132 10.18 -13.23 -15.99
N ARG A 133 9.03 -12.90 -16.56
CA ARG A 133 8.59 -11.53 -16.83
C ARG A 133 7.31 -11.27 -16.07
N SER A 134 7.25 -10.12 -15.37
CA SER A 134 6.02 -9.68 -14.71
C SER A 134 5.09 -8.93 -15.70
N PRO A 135 4.02 -9.56 -16.23
CA PRO A 135 3.07 -8.93 -17.16
C PRO A 135 2.28 -7.81 -16.48
N PHE A 136 2.32 -7.78 -15.16
CA PHE A 136 1.51 -6.94 -14.30
C PHE A 136 2.21 -5.64 -13.90
N THR A 137 3.43 -5.39 -14.41
CA THR A 137 4.20 -4.16 -14.15
C THR A 137 4.45 -3.36 -15.43
N PHE A 138 4.55 -2.04 -15.32
CA PHE A 138 4.97 -1.18 -16.42
C PHE A 138 6.45 -0.83 -16.28
N TRP A 139 7.22 -0.99 -17.37
CA TRP A 139 8.67 -0.79 -17.36
C TRP A 139 9.09 0.61 -16.91
N GLY A 140 8.24 1.61 -17.19
CA GLY A 140 8.47 2.99 -16.81
C GLY A 140 7.89 3.35 -15.45
N HIS A 141 7.38 2.40 -14.65
CA HIS A 141 6.84 2.64 -13.31
C HIS A 141 7.85 2.25 -12.22
N PRO A 142 7.78 2.86 -11.02
CA PRO A 142 8.76 2.66 -9.97
C PRO A 142 8.48 1.36 -9.21
N VAL A 143 8.70 0.21 -9.85
CA VAL A 143 8.54 -1.12 -9.27
C VAL A 143 9.85 -1.63 -8.67
N SER A 144 9.76 -2.55 -7.72
CA SER A 144 10.92 -3.16 -7.06
C SER A 144 11.65 -4.10 -8.00
N SER A 145 12.98 -4.07 -7.99
CA SER A 145 13.81 -5.05 -8.72
C SER A 145 13.96 -6.38 -7.99
N LYS A 146 13.53 -6.46 -6.72
CA LYS A 146 13.73 -7.63 -5.85
C LYS A 146 12.43 -8.38 -5.55
N ARG A 147 11.27 -7.76 -5.80
CA ARG A 147 9.95 -8.27 -5.44
C ARG A 147 8.90 -7.83 -6.45
N ASN A 148 7.84 -8.62 -6.54
CA ASN A 148 6.63 -8.22 -7.23
C ASN A 148 5.93 -7.08 -6.46
N THR A 149 5.83 -5.90 -7.08
CA THR A 149 5.18 -4.72 -6.49
C THR A 149 3.68 -4.77 -6.69
N LEU A 150 2.91 -4.70 -5.59
CA LEU A 150 1.46 -4.58 -5.62
C LEU A 150 1.06 -3.13 -5.97
N ALA A 151 1.58 -2.18 -5.19
CA ALA A 151 1.24 -0.77 -5.26
C ALA A 151 2.43 0.10 -4.86
N TRP A 152 2.37 1.39 -5.19
CA TRP A 152 3.40 2.35 -4.81
C TRP A 152 2.79 3.73 -4.55
N SER A 153 3.52 4.52 -3.76
CA SER A 153 3.16 5.88 -3.35
C SER A 153 4.33 6.82 -3.66
N ARG A 154 4.06 7.90 -4.41
CA ARG A 154 5.07 8.91 -4.80
C ARG A 154 5.03 10.09 -3.84
N LEU A 155 6.18 10.40 -3.24
CA LEU A 155 6.32 11.32 -2.12
C LEU A 155 7.18 12.52 -2.50
N ASP A 156 6.57 13.71 -2.47
CA ASP A 156 7.25 14.97 -2.76
C ASP A 156 7.48 15.79 -1.48
N PHE A 157 8.72 15.82 -1.00
CA PHE A 157 9.06 16.44 0.30
C PHE A 157 9.34 17.95 0.20
N SER A 158 9.03 18.72 1.23
CA SER A 158 9.56 20.08 1.37
C SER A 158 11.10 20.07 1.42
N LYS A 159 11.73 21.24 1.24
CA LYS A 159 13.21 21.34 1.24
C LYS A 159 13.83 20.94 2.59
N ASP A 160 13.08 21.13 3.67
CA ASP A 160 13.47 20.87 5.06
C ASP A 160 12.87 19.55 5.61
N PHE A 161 12.21 18.76 4.76
CA PHE A 161 11.54 17.49 5.11
C PHE A 161 10.43 17.59 6.18
N SER A 162 9.98 18.80 6.53
CA SER A 162 8.89 19.01 7.48
C SER A 162 7.51 18.71 6.90
N GLU A 163 7.37 18.77 5.56
CA GLU A 163 6.14 18.50 4.84
C GLU A 163 6.37 17.49 3.73
N VAL A 164 5.31 16.76 3.36
CA VAL A 164 5.31 15.86 2.20
C VAL A 164 3.94 15.88 1.53
N LEU A 165 3.95 15.95 0.20
CA LEU A 165 2.79 15.69 -0.64
C LEU A 165 2.84 14.25 -1.14
N ILE A 166 1.78 13.48 -0.87
CA ILE A 166 1.52 12.21 -1.53
C ILE A 166 0.94 12.53 -2.91
N GLU A 167 1.82 12.71 -3.90
CA GLU A 167 1.40 13.12 -5.25
C GLU A 167 0.53 12.06 -5.93
N GLU A 168 0.83 10.79 -5.70
CA GLU A 168 0.20 9.70 -6.44
C GLU A 168 0.29 8.39 -5.66
N VAL A 169 -0.83 7.66 -5.64
CA VAL A 169 -0.90 6.27 -5.20
C VAL A 169 -1.43 5.45 -6.37
N GLN A 170 -0.67 4.43 -6.78
CA GLN A 170 -1.03 3.61 -7.94
C GLN A 170 -0.88 2.12 -7.68
N ASN A 171 -1.66 1.35 -8.45
CA ASN A 171 -1.63 -0.10 -8.52
C ASN A 171 -1.64 -0.55 -9.99
N ASP A 172 -0.53 -1.08 -10.45
CA ASP A 172 -0.46 -1.70 -11.78
C ASP A 172 -0.95 -3.13 -11.78
N TRP A 173 -0.65 -3.85 -10.70
CA TRP A 173 -0.73 -5.30 -10.70
C TRP A 173 -2.17 -5.79 -10.83
N LEU A 174 -3.04 -5.34 -9.92
CA LEU A 174 -4.46 -5.70 -9.90
C LEU A 174 -5.17 -5.15 -11.14
N ARG A 175 -4.88 -3.90 -11.52
CA ARG A 175 -5.46 -3.28 -12.72
C ARG A 175 -5.16 -4.08 -13.98
N ARG A 176 -3.95 -4.64 -14.10
CA ARG A 176 -3.60 -5.49 -15.25
C ARG A 176 -4.14 -6.90 -15.11
N ALA A 177 -4.12 -7.48 -13.91
CA ALA A 177 -4.73 -8.78 -13.65
C ALA A 177 -6.22 -8.78 -14.01
N ASP A 178 -6.98 -7.75 -13.61
CA ASP A 178 -8.38 -7.56 -14.01
C ASP A 178 -8.56 -7.60 -15.52
N ARG A 179 -7.69 -6.89 -16.26
CA ARG A 179 -7.75 -6.87 -17.73
C ARG A 179 -7.45 -8.24 -18.36
N ILE A 180 -6.70 -9.11 -17.69
CA ILE A 180 -6.47 -10.48 -18.15
C ILE A 180 -7.68 -11.36 -17.81
N LEU A 181 -8.24 -11.22 -16.60
CA LEU A 181 -9.44 -11.94 -16.21
C LEU A 181 -10.59 -11.67 -17.18
N SER A 182 -10.85 -10.39 -17.50
CA SER A 182 -11.89 -10.02 -18.46
C SER A 182 -11.63 -10.58 -19.87
N GLN A 183 -10.38 -10.81 -20.26
CA GLN A 183 -10.07 -11.46 -21.53
C GLN A 183 -10.43 -12.94 -21.52
N PHE A 184 -10.18 -13.65 -20.41
CA PHE A 184 -10.62 -15.03 -20.24
C PHE A 184 -12.14 -15.17 -20.12
N GLU A 185 -12.85 -14.16 -19.61
CA GLU A 185 -14.31 -14.15 -19.56
C GLU A 185 -14.94 -14.00 -20.95
N ILE A 186 -14.27 -13.28 -21.85
CA ILE A 186 -14.67 -13.15 -23.26
C ILE A 186 -14.28 -14.41 -24.05
N ARG A 187 -13.11 -14.99 -23.77
CA ARG A 187 -12.54 -16.16 -24.46
C ARG A 187 -12.76 -17.44 -23.65
N LYS A 188 -14.02 -17.80 -23.41
CA LYS A 188 -14.37 -18.88 -22.47
C LYS A 188 -13.81 -20.25 -22.84
N ASP A 189 -13.57 -20.50 -24.13
CA ASP A 189 -13.13 -21.79 -24.66
C ASP A 189 -11.60 -21.89 -24.80
N GLU A 190 -10.86 -20.82 -24.53
CA GLU A 190 -9.40 -20.80 -24.63
C GLU A 190 -8.76 -21.22 -23.29
N ALA A 191 -8.09 -22.39 -23.27
CA ALA A 191 -7.32 -22.84 -22.11
C ALA A 191 -6.06 -21.99 -21.87
N TYR A 192 -5.57 -21.32 -22.91
CA TYR A 192 -4.36 -20.49 -22.86
C TYR A 192 -4.58 -19.17 -23.58
N PHE A 193 -3.96 -18.12 -23.06
CA PHE A 193 -3.99 -16.79 -23.66
C PHE A 193 -2.60 -16.14 -23.58
N THR A 194 -2.16 -15.51 -24.67
CA THR A 194 -0.86 -14.82 -24.73
C THR A 194 -1.06 -13.31 -24.65
N ARG A 195 -0.36 -12.64 -23.73
CA ARG A 195 -0.32 -11.18 -23.65
C ARG A 195 1.06 -10.67 -23.32
N CYS A 196 1.52 -9.68 -24.08
CA CYS A 196 2.87 -9.11 -23.93
C CYS A 196 3.98 -10.17 -24.00
N GLY A 197 3.79 -11.22 -24.80
CA GLY A 197 4.72 -12.35 -24.92
C GLY A 197 4.68 -13.34 -23.76
N ILE A 198 3.69 -13.25 -22.86
CA ILE A 198 3.53 -14.15 -21.71
C ILE A 198 2.28 -15.01 -21.90
N ASN A 199 2.46 -16.31 -21.77
CA ASN A 199 1.38 -17.30 -21.83
C ASN A 199 0.77 -17.49 -20.44
N PHE A 200 -0.56 -17.40 -20.37
CA PHE A 200 -1.36 -17.63 -19.18
C PHE A 200 -2.22 -18.87 -19.39
N ASN A 201 -2.23 -19.76 -18.41
CA ASN A 201 -3.24 -20.81 -18.32
C ASN A 201 -4.51 -20.24 -17.66
N ALA A 202 -5.67 -20.45 -18.27
CA ALA A 202 -6.93 -19.87 -17.83
C ALA A 202 -7.33 -20.31 -16.41
N ASP A 203 -7.27 -21.61 -16.14
CA ASP A 203 -7.71 -22.18 -14.86
C ASP A 203 -6.77 -21.78 -13.72
N LEU A 204 -5.46 -21.87 -13.94
CA LEU A 204 -4.46 -21.45 -12.95
C LEU A 204 -4.53 -19.95 -12.67
N PHE A 205 -4.74 -19.13 -13.70
CA PHE A 205 -4.89 -17.68 -13.52
C PHE A 205 -6.17 -17.35 -12.74
N ARG A 206 -7.31 -17.99 -13.07
CA ARG A 206 -8.58 -17.79 -12.35
C ARG A 206 -8.46 -18.20 -10.87
N ASP A 207 -7.82 -19.34 -10.59
CA ASP A 207 -7.57 -19.80 -9.21
C ASP A 207 -6.70 -18.79 -8.45
N TYR A 208 -5.58 -18.36 -9.03
CA TYR A 208 -4.73 -17.33 -8.43
C TYR A 208 -5.47 -16.01 -8.20
N PHE A 209 -6.30 -15.58 -9.16
CA PHE A 209 -7.05 -14.35 -9.03
C PHE A 209 -8.07 -14.43 -7.89
N GLU A 210 -8.88 -15.49 -7.85
CA GLU A 210 -9.95 -15.65 -6.87
C GLU A 210 -9.42 -15.92 -5.46
N THR A 211 -8.37 -16.76 -5.34
CA THR A 211 -7.84 -17.17 -4.03
C THR A 211 -6.89 -16.15 -3.42
N PHE A 212 -6.13 -15.41 -4.24
CA PHE A 212 -5.07 -14.52 -3.76
C PHE A 212 -5.33 -13.04 -4.05
N LEU A 213 -5.59 -12.68 -5.31
CA LEU A 213 -5.71 -11.25 -5.68
C LEU A 213 -7.00 -10.60 -5.20
N LYS A 214 -8.12 -11.32 -5.25
CA LYS A 214 -9.44 -10.79 -4.89
C LYS A 214 -9.53 -10.32 -3.43
N PRO A 215 -9.03 -11.07 -2.41
CA PRO A 215 -8.92 -10.55 -1.05
C PRO A 215 -8.09 -9.27 -0.95
N ILE A 216 -6.95 -9.21 -1.66
CA ILE A 216 -6.04 -8.04 -1.63
C ILE A 216 -6.66 -6.83 -2.33
N LYS A 217 -7.46 -7.06 -3.37
CA LYS A 217 -8.14 -5.99 -4.12
C LYS A 217 -9.09 -5.16 -3.25
N ALA A 218 -9.65 -5.75 -2.19
CA ALA A 218 -10.52 -5.04 -1.26
C ALA A 218 -9.79 -4.16 -0.23
N LEU A 219 -8.45 -4.19 -0.19
CA LEU A 219 -7.65 -3.51 0.84
C LEU A 219 -6.37 -2.86 0.36
N TRP A 220 -5.96 -3.02 -0.91
CA TRP A 220 -4.64 -2.59 -1.38
C TRP A 220 -4.40 -1.10 -1.18
N ASP A 221 -5.45 -0.30 -1.38
CA ASP A 221 -5.47 1.16 -1.30
C ASP A 221 -5.26 1.63 0.14
N GLU A 222 -6.01 1.04 1.07
CA GLU A 222 -5.81 1.29 2.49
C GLU A 222 -4.42 0.81 2.95
N ALA A 223 -3.96 -0.33 2.43
CA ALA A 223 -2.67 -0.92 2.82
C ALA A 223 -1.48 -0.04 2.41
N ILE A 224 -1.43 0.41 1.14
CA ILE A 224 -0.34 1.29 0.69
C ILE A 224 -0.41 2.65 1.37
N LEU A 225 -1.61 3.21 1.57
CA LEU A 225 -1.75 4.51 2.22
C LEU A 225 -1.37 4.42 3.71
N CYS A 226 -1.80 3.38 4.42
CA CYS A 226 -1.41 3.17 5.82
C CYS A 226 0.10 2.94 5.95
N ALA A 227 0.70 2.11 5.08
CA ALA A 227 2.15 1.92 5.05
C ALA A 227 2.89 3.24 4.78
N THR A 228 2.34 4.08 3.90
CA THR A 228 2.88 5.41 3.60
C THR A 228 2.83 6.32 4.83
N LEU A 229 1.68 6.39 5.51
CA LEU A 229 1.54 7.21 6.70
C LEU A 229 2.45 6.73 7.83
N GLU A 230 2.48 5.43 8.11
CA GLU A 230 3.37 4.83 9.11
C GLU A 230 4.85 5.15 8.81
N PHE A 231 5.27 5.02 7.55
CA PHE A 231 6.63 5.36 7.13
C PHE A 231 6.95 6.85 7.34
N LEU A 232 6.06 7.74 6.91
CA LEU A 232 6.26 9.19 7.02
C LEU A 232 6.28 9.67 8.47
N THR A 233 5.44 9.11 9.34
CA THR A 233 5.38 9.52 10.75
C THR A 233 6.47 8.89 11.60
N ASN A 234 6.71 7.58 11.43
CA ASN A 234 7.54 6.82 12.36
C ASN A 234 9.01 6.76 11.93
N GLU A 235 9.27 6.67 10.62
CA GLU A 235 10.64 6.56 10.10
C GLU A 235 11.23 7.93 9.74
N ILE A 236 10.43 8.81 9.15
CA ILE A 236 10.89 10.14 8.73
C ILE A 236 10.63 11.23 9.79
N GLY A 237 9.47 11.18 10.46
CA GLY A 237 9.06 12.21 11.41
C GLY A 237 8.53 13.49 10.73
N VAL A 238 7.85 13.36 9.60
CA VAL A 238 7.24 14.50 8.89
C VAL A 238 6.12 15.12 9.75
N LYS A 239 6.00 16.45 9.73
CA LYS A 239 4.99 17.19 10.52
C LYS A 239 3.66 17.33 9.78
N HIS A 240 3.71 17.52 8.47
CA HIS A 240 2.53 17.74 7.63
C HIS A 240 2.53 16.82 6.42
N ILE A 241 1.42 16.09 6.24
CA ILE A 241 1.22 15.17 5.12
C ILE A 241 0.00 15.67 4.34
N TYR A 242 0.17 15.87 3.04
CA TYR A 242 -0.86 16.34 2.11
C TYR A 242 -1.21 15.28 1.08
#